data_AF-A0AA36MMF0-F1
#
_entry.id   AF-A0AA36MMF0-F1
#
_cell.length_a   1.000
_cell.length_b   1.000
_cell.length_c   1.000
_cell.angle_alpha   90.00
_cell.angle_beta   90.00
_cell.angle_gamma   90.00
#
_symmetry.space_group_name_H-M   'P 1'
#
loop_
_entity.id
_entity.type
_entity.pdbx_description
1 polymer ?
#
loop_
_entity_poly.entity_id
_entity_poly.type
_entity_poly.pdbx_seq_one_letter_code
_entity_poly.pdbx_strand_id
1 'polypeptide(L)'
;MKVRLPLDAIWPTGHRWLQVVHMDHLLEITGLRLMLIIGCLISGVFGVSWILDFIQLRCLQHSPWSDEGVGKYSCLMKVGGGVMLLMMFRHSAVALAYYDEDGDRLQRRKERYLDEMTKQVGDVLQRATTQAQTLCGMLSAELDEKVGDHVRRMQKILQQCEKSKSPEAPAVYSRLTELMAIHLHHLRKPAIDHFQKLISLSGKAFFLEETLRQQRHTSMVKLLTVNSTRLARRMDLPRTETVQDDPELAHLIGAHLVQGADTCCSCCRRRPQTQQVASSLDKSFSLPTQADLVNELREPTQDELLNSPEAVVLQPVKLVLKWFEKIEPMQSRRDPRADVLRGVSVCGTPKTPVGQMKTVVMHLRDSPLYRSLLVGILFSVVIFIFHFHMLGVVWALLREGNQCKAVSFFMCCTELLRVLSVLAGMICYSLSLIVVIWNVEKLDAVLQVSEELHELHDFKAQIDALNANDLADEDSDISMLQVVERKLARQKRIVAEFYNNAWGDTLDDIRHFKKLAVDLEEGLHDPPTGPAATPAGSPQYTPLPTSVTPTNTRLS
;
A
#
# COMPACT_ATOMS: atom_id res chain seq x y z
N MET A 1 -9.86 -17.99 -36.79
CA MET A 1 -9.66 -17.23 -38.04
C MET A 1 -9.63 -15.76 -37.65
N LYS A 2 -8.52 -15.06 -37.88
CA LYS A 2 -8.40 -13.62 -37.64
C LYS A 2 -8.74 -12.91 -38.95
N VAL A 3 -9.77 -12.07 -38.94
CA VAL A 3 -10.15 -11.27 -40.12
C VAL A 3 -9.90 -9.81 -39.75
N ARG A 4 -9.06 -9.13 -40.55
CA ARG A 4 -8.80 -7.70 -40.36
C ARG A 4 -9.71 -6.91 -41.28
N LEU A 5 -10.47 -5.97 -40.73
CA LEU A 5 -11.27 -5.04 -41.52
C LEU A 5 -10.34 -4.04 -42.26
N PRO A 6 -10.47 -3.85 -43.58
CA PRO A 6 -9.72 -2.84 -44.33
C PRO A 6 -10.33 -1.44 -44.11
N LEU A 7 -10.38 -1.00 -42.85
CA LEU A 7 -10.99 0.27 -42.44
C LEU A 7 -10.16 1.48 -42.90
N ASP A 8 -8.87 1.27 -43.15
CA ASP A 8 -7.97 2.22 -43.78
C ASP A 8 -8.41 2.60 -45.20
N ALA A 9 -8.94 1.64 -45.96
CA ALA A 9 -9.48 1.86 -47.30
C ALA A 9 -10.89 2.48 -47.27
N ILE A 10 -11.75 2.04 -46.35
CA ILE A 10 -13.17 2.43 -46.32
C ILE A 10 -13.37 3.76 -45.56
N TRP A 11 -12.67 3.96 -44.43
CA TRP A 11 -12.84 5.11 -43.55
C TRP A 11 -11.51 5.52 -42.88
N PRO A 12 -10.57 6.13 -43.64
CA PRO A 12 -9.23 6.46 -43.15
C PRO A 12 -9.22 7.38 -41.93
N THR A 13 -10.17 8.33 -41.85
CA THR A 13 -10.32 9.21 -40.68
C THR A 13 -10.70 8.42 -39.42
N GLY A 14 -11.63 7.47 -39.52
CA GLY A 14 -12.03 6.60 -38.41
C GLY A 14 -10.88 5.70 -37.95
N HIS A 15 -10.10 5.17 -38.90
CA HIS A 15 -8.90 4.40 -38.59
C HIS A 15 -7.87 5.22 -37.78
N ARG A 16 -7.60 6.47 -38.17
CA ARG A 16 -6.71 7.36 -37.40
C ARG A 16 -7.25 7.65 -36.00
N TRP A 17 -8.56 7.89 -35.85
CA TRP A 17 -9.18 8.08 -34.55
C TRP A 17 -9.02 6.85 -33.65
N LEU A 18 -9.24 5.64 -34.17
CA LEU A 18 -9.02 4.41 -33.43
C LEU A 18 -7.56 4.27 -32.99
N GLN A 19 -6.59 4.61 -33.85
CA GLN A 19 -5.17 4.60 -33.46
C GLN A 19 -4.84 5.60 -32.36
N VAL A 20 -5.40 6.82 -32.42
CA VAL A 20 -5.17 7.87 -31.41
C VAL A 20 -5.73 7.46 -30.04
N VAL A 21 -6.86 6.74 -30.03
CA VAL A 21 -7.49 6.25 -28.79
C VAL A 21 -6.90 4.89 -28.35
N HIS A 22 -5.89 4.36 -29.06
CA HIS A 22 -5.31 3.04 -28.81
C HIS A 22 -6.35 1.91 -28.85
N MET A 23 -7.29 2.00 -29.78
CA MET A 23 -8.38 1.05 -30.05
C MET A 23 -8.20 0.33 -31.39
N ASP A 24 -6.98 0.26 -31.91
CA ASP A 24 -6.63 -0.40 -33.17
C ASP A 24 -6.86 -1.91 -33.12
N HIS A 25 -6.85 -2.51 -31.93
CA HIS A 25 -7.23 -3.90 -31.70
C HIS A 25 -8.67 -4.22 -32.11
N LEU A 26 -9.57 -3.22 -32.12
CA LEU A 26 -10.96 -3.41 -32.56
C LEU A 26 -11.08 -3.78 -34.05
N LEU A 27 -10.03 -3.55 -34.84
CA LEU A 27 -9.99 -3.88 -36.27
C LEU A 27 -9.70 -5.36 -36.53
N GLU A 28 -9.13 -6.07 -35.55
CA GLU A 28 -8.97 -7.52 -35.59
C GLU A 28 -10.25 -8.19 -35.12
N ILE A 29 -11.07 -8.65 -36.09
CA ILE A 29 -12.28 -9.39 -35.80
C ILE A 29 -11.90 -10.83 -35.45
N THR A 30 -12.21 -11.19 -34.21
CA THR A 30 -12.26 -12.57 -33.73
C THR A 30 -13.66 -12.90 -33.25
N GLY A 31 -13.97 -14.19 -33.08
CA GLY A 31 -15.33 -14.65 -32.86
C GLY A 31 -16.02 -13.95 -31.68
N LEU A 32 -15.31 -13.76 -30.56
CA LEU A 32 -15.86 -13.07 -29.38
C LEU A 32 -15.99 -11.56 -29.59
N ARG A 33 -14.98 -10.90 -30.19
CA ARG A 33 -15.03 -9.47 -30.54
C ARG A 33 -16.19 -9.17 -31.47
N LEU A 34 -16.41 -10.02 -32.49
CA LEU A 34 -17.52 -9.88 -33.40
C LEU A 34 -18.86 -9.91 -32.65
N MET A 35 -19.03 -10.83 -31.70
CA MET A 35 -20.25 -10.91 -30.90
C MET A 35 -20.43 -9.67 -30.01
N LEU A 36 -19.35 -9.15 -29.40
CA LEU A 36 -19.39 -7.91 -28.63
C LEU A 36 -19.74 -6.70 -29.51
N ILE A 37 -19.18 -6.61 -30.73
CA ILE A 37 -19.48 -5.56 -31.70
C ILE A 37 -20.95 -5.65 -32.13
N ILE A 38 -21.44 -6.84 -32.47
CA ILE A 38 -22.85 -7.06 -32.83
C ILE A 38 -23.76 -6.65 -31.66
N GLY A 39 -23.44 -7.09 -30.44
CA GLY A 39 -24.18 -6.74 -29.24
C GLY A 39 -24.21 -5.23 -28.99
N CYS A 40 -23.07 -4.57 -29.17
CA CYS A 40 -22.90 -3.12 -29.05
C CYS A 40 -23.71 -2.37 -30.12
N LEU A 41 -23.62 -2.77 -31.39
CA LEU A 41 -24.37 -2.13 -32.48
C LEU A 41 -25.88 -2.29 -32.31
N ILE A 42 -26.36 -3.49 -31.98
CA ILE A 42 -27.79 -3.74 -31.79
C ILE A 42 -28.30 -2.93 -30.60
N SER A 43 -27.64 -3.00 -29.44
CA SER A 43 -28.07 -2.26 -28.24
C SER A 43 -28.02 -0.74 -28.44
N GLY A 44 -26.99 -0.22 -29.12
CA GLY A 44 -26.88 1.21 -29.44
C GLY A 44 -27.97 1.68 -30.41
N VAL A 45 -28.13 0.99 -31.55
CA VAL A 45 -29.09 1.39 -32.60
C VAL A 45 -30.53 1.31 -32.10
N PHE A 46 -30.93 0.18 -31.48
CA PHE A 46 -32.30 0.05 -30.96
C PHE A 46 -32.53 0.92 -29.73
N GLY A 47 -31.54 1.07 -28.84
CA GLY A 47 -31.61 1.96 -27.70
C GLY A 47 -31.88 3.41 -28.11
N VAL A 48 -31.07 3.95 -29.02
CA VAL A 48 -31.25 5.31 -29.55
C VAL A 48 -32.56 5.45 -30.31
N SER A 49 -32.90 4.49 -31.18
CA SER A 49 -34.14 4.50 -31.95
C SER A 49 -35.39 4.58 -31.05
N TRP A 50 -35.43 3.80 -29.97
CA TRP A 50 -36.58 3.79 -29.06
C TRP A 50 -36.67 5.05 -28.21
N ILE A 51 -35.53 5.60 -27.78
CA ILE A 51 -35.50 6.90 -27.09
C ILE A 51 -35.95 8.02 -28.03
N LEU A 52 -35.53 8.02 -29.29
CA LEU A 52 -36.00 9.00 -30.29
C LEU A 52 -37.50 8.88 -30.55
N ASP A 53 -38.05 7.66 -30.66
CA ASP A 53 -39.50 7.47 -30.81
C ASP A 53 -40.29 7.96 -29.59
N PHE A 54 -39.72 7.82 -28.39
CA PHE A 54 -40.31 8.38 -27.18
C PHE A 54 -40.24 9.90 -27.17
N ILE A 55 -39.09 10.50 -27.48
CA ILE A 55 -38.91 11.97 -27.55
C ILE A 55 -39.85 12.59 -28.57
N GLN A 56 -40.06 11.91 -29.71
CA GLN A 56 -40.98 12.36 -30.75
C GLN A 56 -42.45 12.06 -30.44
N LEU A 57 -42.74 11.49 -29.26
CA LEU A 57 -44.08 11.09 -28.80
C LEU A 57 -44.81 10.17 -29.78
N ARG A 58 -44.08 9.48 -30.67
CA ARG A 58 -44.64 8.53 -31.64
C ARG A 58 -45.30 7.34 -30.95
N CYS A 59 -44.85 7.00 -29.74
CA CYS A 59 -45.47 5.96 -28.93
C CYS A 59 -46.85 6.33 -28.37
N LEU A 60 -47.20 7.63 -28.35
CA LEU A 60 -48.50 8.13 -27.87
C LEU A 60 -49.49 8.39 -29.00
N GLN A 61 -49.03 8.35 -30.26
CA GLN A 61 -49.92 8.47 -31.41
C GLN A 61 -50.85 7.26 -31.47
N HIS A 62 -52.15 7.53 -31.53
CA HIS A 62 -53.18 6.51 -31.59
C HIS A 62 -53.02 5.71 -32.89
N SER A 63 -52.82 4.40 -32.75
CA SER A 63 -52.66 3.46 -33.84
C SER A 63 -53.50 2.22 -33.56
N PRO A 64 -54.01 1.52 -34.59
CA PRO A 64 -54.85 0.34 -34.35
C PRO A 64 -54.15 -0.75 -33.52
N TRP A 65 -52.81 -0.87 -33.64
CA TRP A 65 -52.03 -1.82 -32.85
C TRP A 65 -51.67 -1.33 -31.43
N SER A 66 -51.84 -0.04 -31.10
CA SER A 66 -51.63 0.46 -29.74
C SER A 66 -52.86 0.27 -28.84
N ASP A 67 -54.05 0.18 -29.45
CA ASP A 67 -55.32 0.21 -28.70
C ASP A 67 -55.78 -1.19 -28.29
N GLU A 68 -55.24 -2.23 -28.92
CA GLU A 68 -55.61 -3.62 -28.69
C GLU A 68 -54.56 -4.36 -27.85
N GLY A 69 -55.05 -5.14 -26.87
CA GLY A 69 -54.26 -6.08 -26.08
C GLY A 69 -53.00 -5.49 -25.43
N VAL A 70 -51.86 -6.12 -25.70
CA VAL A 70 -50.55 -5.77 -25.11
C VAL A 70 -49.97 -4.48 -25.70
N GLY A 71 -50.50 -4.00 -26.84
CA GLY A 71 -50.06 -2.79 -27.53
C GLY A 71 -50.19 -1.51 -26.69
N LYS A 72 -51.08 -1.51 -25.70
CA LYS A 72 -51.26 -0.40 -24.74
C LYS A 72 -50.00 -0.12 -23.92
N TYR A 73 -49.16 -1.13 -23.72
CA TYR A 73 -47.89 -1.00 -22.99
C TYR A 73 -46.71 -0.68 -23.90
N SER A 74 -46.92 -0.48 -25.21
CA SER A 74 -45.85 -0.23 -26.17
C SER A 74 -45.00 0.99 -25.84
N CYS A 75 -45.59 2.10 -25.35
CA CYS A 75 -44.81 3.26 -24.96
C CYS A 75 -43.94 2.99 -23.72
N LEU A 76 -44.50 2.35 -22.68
CA LEU A 76 -43.75 1.96 -21.49
C LEU A 76 -42.60 1.00 -21.85
N MET A 77 -42.87 0.02 -22.71
CA MET A 77 -41.86 -0.93 -23.20
C MET A 77 -40.78 -0.26 -24.04
N LYS A 78 -41.10 0.76 -24.86
CA LYS A 78 -40.11 1.52 -25.62
C LYS A 78 -39.21 2.35 -24.70
N VAL A 79 -39.77 2.98 -23.65
CA VAL A 79 -38.98 3.76 -22.68
C VAL A 79 -38.08 2.86 -21.84
N GLY A 80 -38.66 1.91 -21.12
CA GLY A 80 -37.90 0.98 -20.28
C GLY A 80 -36.90 0.18 -21.11
N GLY A 81 -37.36 -0.25 -22.29
CA GLY A 81 -36.58 -0.86 -23.35
C GLY A 81 -35.34 -0.08 -23.76
N GLY A 82 -35.55 1.17 -24.15
CA GLY A 82 -34.50 2.04 -24.68
C GLY A 82 -33.47 2.36 -23.62
N VAL A 83 -33.89 2.65 -22.38
CA VAL A 83 -32.97 2.92 -21.26
C VAL A 83 -32.10 1.70 -20.96
N MET A 84 -32.70 0.51 -20.87
CA MET A 84 -31.96 -0.72 -20.61
C MET A 84 -30.99 -1.05 -21.75
N LEU A 85 -31.42 -0.93 -23.01
CA LEU A 85 -30.54 -1.15 -24.17
C LEU A 85 -29.36 -0.16 -24.18
N LEU A 86 -29.56 1.10 -23.79
CA LEU A 86 -28.45 2.06 -23.66
C LEU A 86 -27.50 1.74 -22.51
N MET A 87 -28.01 1.26 -21.36
CA MET A 87 -27.15 0.77 -20.29
C MET A 87 -26.33 -0.43 -20.75
N MET A 88 -26.94 -1.37 -21.46
CA MET A 88 -26.25 -2.52 -22.02
C MET A 88 -25.24 -2.11 -23.09
N PHE A 89 -25.56 -1.13 -23.94
CA PHE A 89 -24.61 -0.56 -24.90
C PHE A 89 -23.36 -0.03 -24.19
N ARG A 90 -23.53 0.71 -23.10
CA ARG A 90 -22.39 1.18 -22.30
C ARG A 90 -21.54 0.01 -21.79
N HIS A 91 -22.17 -1.03 -21.23
CA HIS A 91 -21.42 -2.20 -20.74
C HIS A 91 -20.72 -2.97 -21.85
N SER A 92 -21.37 -3.16 -23.00
CA SER A 92 -20.77 -3.79 -24.18
C SER A 92 -19.63 -2.96 -24.76
N ALA A 93 -19.76 -1.63 -24.79
CA ALA A 93 -18.70 -0.73 -25.24
C ALA A 93 -17.49 -0.76 -24.31
N VAL A 94 -17.71 -0.76 -22.99
CA VAL A 94 -16.65 -0.92 -21.99
C VAL A 94 -15.98 -2.29 -22.14
N ALA A 95 -16.77 -3.36 -22.19
CA ALA A 95 -16.24 -4.71 -22.39
C ALA A 95 -15.45 -4.82 -23.71
N LEU A 96 -15.94 -4.19 -24.79
CA LEU A 96 -15.26 -4.17 -26.08
C LEU A 96 -13.95 -3.38 -26.04
N ALA A 97 -13.93 -2.23 -25.35
CA ALA A 97 -12.73 -1.41 -25.20
C ALA A 97 -11.63 -2.13 -24.40
N TYR A 98 -12.00 -2.82 -23.32
CA TYR A 98 -11.07 -3.54 -22.45
C TYR A 98 -10.77 -4.98 -22.89
N TYR A 99 -11.54 -5.53 -23.83
CA TYR A 99 -11.30 -6.88 -24.34
C TYR A 99 -10.06 -6.92 -25.25
N ASP A 100 -8.92 -7.11 -24.61
CA ASP A 100 -7.70 -7.50 -25.30
C ASP A 100 -7.66 -9.03 -25.42
N GLU A 101 -7.57 -9.50 -26.66
CA GLU A 101 -7.45 -10.93 -26.97
C GLU A 101 -6.06 -11.44 -26.58
N ASP A 102 -5.09 -10.55 -26.47
CA ASP A 102 -3.74 -10.85 -26.03
C ASP A 102 -3.65 -10.89 -24.49
N GLY A 103 -4.56 -11.63 -23.83
CA GLY A 103 -4.48 -11.91 -22.39
C GLY A 103 -3.09 -12.42 -22.00
N ASP A 104 -2.46 -13.23 -22.85
CA ASP A 104 -1.07 -13.68 -22.68
C ASP A 104 -0.05 -12.54 -22.75
N ARG A 105 -0.25 -11.52 -23.62
CA ARG A 105 0.65 -10.36 -23.64
C ARG A 105 0.43 -9.47 -22.44
N LEU A 106 -0.81 -9.29 -21.98
CA LEU A 106 -1.11 -8.58 -20.74
C LEU A 106 -0.49 -9.28 -19.54
N GLN A 107 -0.62 -10.61 -19.45
CA GLN A 107 0.01 -11.40 -18.41
C GLN A 107 1.54 -11.30 -18.48
N ARG A 108 2.15 -11.42 -19.67
CA ARG A 108 3.61 -11.20 -19.84
C ARG A 108 4.03 -9.76 -19.54
N ARG A 109 3.18 -8.76 -19.76
CA ARG A 109 3.43 -7.37 -19.35
C ARG A 109 3.39 -7.27 -17.83
N LYS A 110 2.36 -7.83 -17.19
CA LYS A 110 2.24 -7.90 -15.73
C LYS A 110 3.47 -8.58 -15.11
N GLU A 111 3.88 -9.73 -15.62
CA GLU A 111 5.08 -10.44 -15.15
C GLU A 111 6.35 -9.58 -15.31
N ARG A 112 6.54 -8.94 -16.48
CA ARG A 112 7.67 -8.01 -16.67
C ARG A 112 7.62 -6.80 -15.74
N TYR A 113 6.43 -6.25 -15.50
CA TYR A 113 6.25 -5.14 -14.57
C TYR A 113 6.54 -5.55 -13.13
N LEU A 114 6.09 -6.75 -12.72
CA LEU A 114 6.40 -7.32 -11.42
C LEU A 114 7.90 -7.56 -11.27
N ASP A 115 8.55 -8.18 -12.27
CA ASP A 115 9.99 -8.41 -12.25
C ASP A 115 10.78 -7.09 -12.15
N GLU A 116 10.41 -6.08 -12.96
CA GLU A 116 11.02 -4.76 -12.92
C GLU A 116 10.78 -4.06 -11.58
N MET A 117 9.56 -4.13 -11.04
CA MET A 117 9.22 -3.52 -9.76
C MET A 117 9.92 -4.21 -8.59
N THR A 118 10.00 -5.54 -8.59
CA THR A 118 10.77 -6.30 -7.59
C THR A 118 12.25 -5.91 -7.65
N LYS A 119 12.80 -5.73 -8.85
CA LYS A 119 14.16 -5.22 -9.02
C LYS A 119 14.31 -3.79 -8.49
N GLN A 120 13.41 -2.89 -8.85
CA GLN A 120 13.44 -1.48 -8.39
C GLN A 120 13.28 -1.37 -6.88
N VAL A 121 12.34 -2.08 -6.28
CA VAL A 121 12.18 -2.16 -4.81
C VAL A 121 13.45 -2.74 -4.19
N GLY A 122 14.01 -3.80 -4.77
CA GLY A 122 15.26 -4.40 -4.32
C GLY A 122 16.41 -3.40 -4.32
N ASP A 123 16.59 -2.65 -5.41
CA ASP A 123 17.63 -1.63 -5.57
C ASP A 123 17.42 -0.48 -4.56
N VAL A 124 16.19 0.01 -4.40
CA VAL A 124 15.83 1.09 -3.45
C VAL A 124 16.07 0.64 -2.01
N LEU A 125 15.62 -0.55 -1.64
CA LEU A 125 15.82 -1.10 -0.30
C LEU A 125 17.30 -1.39 -0.03
N GLN A 126 18.04 -1.91 -1.01
CA GLN A 126 19.47 -2.14 -0.88
C GLN A 126 20.22 -0.82 -0.64
N ARG A 127 19.89 0.25 -1.40
CA ARG A 127 20.46 1.59 -1.18
C ARG A 127 20.12 2.12 0.21
N ALA A 128 18.84 2.09 0.60
CA ALA A 128 18.40 2.53 1.92
C ALA A 128 19.10 1.74 3.05
N THR A 129 19.30 0.44 2.86
CA THR A 129 20.00 -0.43 3.83
C THR A 129 21.50 -0.10 3.88
N THR A 130 22.14 0.14 2.74
CA THR A 130 23.55 0.56 2.67
C THR A 130 23.77 1.95 3.26
N GLN A 131 22.85 2.90 3.02
CA GLN A 131 22.85 4.22 3.65
C GLN A 131 22.69 4.09 5.16
N ALA A 132 21.69 3.33 5.64
CA ALA A 132 21.49 3.07 7.06
C ALA A 132 22.71 2.41 7.71
N GLN A 133 23.34 1.43 7.05
CA GLN A 133 24.57 0.78 7.51
C GLN A 133 25.74 1.77 7.57
N THR A 134 25.90 2.64 6.58
CA THR A 134 26.96 3.65 6.53
C THR A 134 26.78 4.69 7.63
N LEU A 135 25.56 5.23 7.76
CA LEU A 135 25.19 6.17 8.81
C LEU A 135 25.43 5.57 10.20
N CYS A 136 24.95 4.35 10.41
CA CYS A 136 25.11 3.68 11.69
C CYS A 136 26.57 3.27 11.95
N GLY A 137 27.36 2.97 10.91
CA GLY A 137 28.81 2.74 11.03
C GLY A 137 29.57 4.00 11.42
N MET A 138 29.25 5.14 10.81
CA MET A 138 29.78 6.46 11.19
C MET A 138 29.37 6.83 12.62
N LEU A 139 28.09 6.67 12.96
CA LEU A 139 27.58 6.87 14.31
C LEU A 139 28.27 5.94 15.31
N SER A 140 28.45 4.65 15.01
CA SER A 140 29.11 3.72 15.93
C SER A 140 30.57 4.12 16.14
N ALA A 141 31.33 4.41 15.09
CA ALA A 141 32.73 4.79 15.22
C ALA A 141 32.91 6.11 15.99
N GLU A 142 32.10 7.13 15.65
CA GLU A 142 32.19 8.45 16.27
C GLU A 142 31.66 8.44 17.71
N LEU A 143 30.57 7.71 17.98
CA LEU A 143 30.07 7.56 19.34
C LEU A 143 30.96 6.64 20.18
N ASP A 144 31.53 5.54 19.65
CA ASP A 144 32.37 4.62 20.43
C ASP A 144 33.56 5.39 21.04
N GLU A 145 34.26 6.21 20.24
CA GLU A 145 35.37 7.04 20.72
C GLU A 145 34.89 8.14 21.68
N LYS A 146 33.92 8.97 21.23
CA LYS A 146 33.51 10.15 22.01
C LYS A 146 32.74 9.80 23.28
N VAL A 147 31.94 8.72 23.29
CA VAL A 147 31.17 8.27 24.46
C VAL A 147 32.07 7.48 25.41
N GLY A 148 32.95 6.60 24.89
CA GLY A 148 33.87 5.83 25.71
C GLY A 148 34.76 6.73 26.57
N ASP A 149 35.37 7.75 25.96
CA ASP A 149 36.19 8.72 26.69
C ASP A 149 35.40 9.52 27.71
N HIS A 150 34.16 9.90 27.37
CA HIS A 150 33.28 10.65 28.26
C HIS A 150 32.87 9.83 29.48
N VAL A 151 32.46 8.57 29.29
CA VAL A 151 32.09 7.65 30.38
C VAL A 151 33.30 7.37 31.27
N ARG A 152 34.50 7.15 30.70
CA ARG A 152 35.73 6.97 31.50
C ARG A 152 36.05 8.19 32.34
N ARG A 153 35.85 9.41 31.82
CA ARG A 153 36.01 10.66 32.59
C ARG A 153 35.01 10.73 33.74
N MET A 154 33.74 10.42 33.50
CA MET A 154 32.71 10.35 34.54
C MET A 154 33.05 9.35 35.64
N GLN A 155 33.42 8.11 35.28
CA GLN A 155 33.83 7.08 36.22
C GLN A 155 35.05 7.53 37.05
N LYS A 156 36.04 8.17 36.42
CA LYS A 156 37.20 8.74 37.13
C LYS A 156 36.81 9.83 38.12
N ILE A 157 35.90 10.74 37.75
CA ILE A 157 35.39 11.79 38.64
C ILE A 157 34.69 11.16 39.85
N LEU A 158 33.84 10.16 39.63
CA LEU A 158 33.15 9.43 40.69
C LEU A 158 34.14 8.72 41.63
N GLN A 159 35.17 8.07 41.08
CA GLN A 159 36.24 7.44 41.88
C GLN A 159 37.00 8.44 42.75
N GLN A 160 37.22 9.67 42.27
CA GLN A 160 37.87 10.71 43.08
C GLN A 160 36.91 11.23 44.17
N CYS A 161 35.63 11.42 43.84
CA CYS A 161 34.62 11.78 44.82
C CYS A 161 34.50 10.74 45.95
N GLU A 162 34.60 9.44 45.62
CA GLU A 162 34.59 8.33 46.59
C GLU A 162 35.82 8.35 47.51
N LYS A 163 36.96 8.86 47.04
CA LYS A 163 38.20 8.97 47.85
C LYS A 163 38.21 10.18 48.78
N SER A 164 37.33 11.16 48.57
CA SER A 164 37.26 12.36 49.41
C SER A 164 36.95 11.99 50.86
N LYS A 165 37.67 12.60 51.80
CA LYS A 165 37.47 12.40 53.26
C LYS A 165 36.30 13.20 53.81
N SER A 166 35.64 14.02 52.99
CA SER A 166 34.52 14.85 53.43
C SER A 166 33.32 13.99 53.88
N PRO A 167 32.66 14.32 55.00
CA PRO A 167 31.44 13.61 55.42
C PRO A 167 30.28 13.78 54.42
N GLU A 168 30.32 14.81 53.56
CA GLU A 168 29.31 15.05 52.52
C GLU A 168 29.56 14.25 51.23
N ALA A 169 30.72 13.61 51.09
CA ALA A 169 31.11 12.89 49.88
C ALA A 169 30.09 11.81 49.44
N PRO A 170 29.45 11.02 50.34
CA PRO A 170 28.43 10.05 49.95
C PRO A 170 27.22 10.67 49.26
N ALA A 171 26.71 11.79 49.80
CA ALA A 171 25.54 12.47 49.26
C ALA A 171 25.85 13.09 47.88
N VAL A 172 27.02 13.73 47.75
CA VAL A 172 27.47 14.32 46.49
C VAL A 172 27.76 13.24 45.44
N TYR A 173 28.37 12.12 45.83
CA TYR A 173 28.60 10.97 44.95
C TYR A 173 27.28 10.42 44.40
N SER A 174 26.28 10.21 45.27
CA SER A 174 24.97 9.70 44.86
C SER A 174 24.31 10.63 43.84
N ARG A 175 24.30 11.94 44.14
CA ARG A 175 23.73 12.96 43.25
C ARG A 175 24.46 13.06 41.91
N LEU A 176 25.80 13.04 41.91
CA LEU A 176 26.58 13.05 40.68
C LEU A 176 26.33 11.79 39.83
N THR A 177 26.25 10.62 40.48
CA THR A 177 25.98 9.35 39.78
C THR A 177 24.62 9.40 39.09
N GLU A 178 23.60 9.90 39.78
CA GLU A 178 22.25 10.09 39.23
C GLU A 178 22.26 11.05 38.04
N LEU A 179 22.82 12.26 38.19
CA LEU A 179 22.87 13.27 37.13
C LEU A 179 23.66 12.79 35.90
N MET A 180 24.80 12.11 36.12
CA MET A 180 25.59 11.52 35.05
C MET A 180 24.83 10.36 34.36
N ALA A 181 24.07 9.56 35.10
CA ALA A 181 23.24 8.50 34.53
C ALA A 181 22.10 9.07 33.67
N ILE A 182 21.42 10.13 34.13
CA ILE A 182 20.41 10.86 33.35
C ILE A 182 21.04 11.43 32.08
N HIS A 183 22.24 11.99 32.18
CA HIS A 183 22.97 12.50 31.03
C HIS A 183 23.26 11.41 29.98
N LEU A 184 23.74 10.22 30.41
CA LEU A 184 23.93 9.07 29.51
C LEU A 184 22.61 8.55 28.91
N HIS A 185 21.50 8.68 29.64
CA HIS A 185 20.18 8.34 29.09
C HIS A 185 19.73 9.34 28.01
N HIS A 186 19.93 10.65 28.22
CA HIS A 186 19.64 11.69 27.23
C HIS A 186 20.50 11.57 25.97
N LEU A 187 21.73 11.07 26.10
CA LEU A 187 22.60 10.68 24.99
C LEU A 187 21.97 9.58 24.11
N ARG A 188 21.36 8.58 24.74
CA ARG A 188 20.83 7.38 24.08
C ARG A 188 19.46 7.60 23.45
N LYS A 189 18.61 8.42 24.08
CA LYS A 189 17.19 8.59 23.72
C LYS A 189 16.94 9.01 22.25
N PRO A 190 17.60 10.03 21.69
CA PRO A 190 17.35 10.45 20.30
C PRO A 190 17.61 9.34 19.28
N ALA A 191 18.65 8.53 19.49
CA ALA A 191 18.96 7.40 18.62
C ALA A 191 17.86 6.32 18.72
N ILE A 192 17.42 5.98 19.95
CA ILE A 192 16.32 5.03 20.15
C ILE A 192 15.02 5.53 19.49
N ASP A 193 14.65 6.79 19.70
CA ASP A 193 13.42 7.36 19.14
C ASP A 193 13.45 7.35 17.60
N HIS A 194 14.62 7.64 17.00
CA HIS A 194 14.79 7.56 15.55
C HIS A 194 14.68 6.13 15.02
N PHE A 195 15.34 5.17 15.68
CA PHE A 195 15.22 3.75 15.29
C PHE A 195 13.80 3.22 15.47
N GLN A 196 13.09 3.62 16.52
CA GLN A 196 11.67 3.28 16.70
C GLN A 196 10.82 3.81 15.55
N LYS A 197 11.10 5.02 15.06
CA LYS A 197 10.41 5.56 13.88
C LYS A 197 10.69 4.72 12.63
N LEU A 198 11.96 4.39 12.33
CA LEU A 198 12.32 3.53 11.20
C LEU A 198 11.68 2.13 11.30
N ILE A 199 11.66 1.55 12.50
CA ILE A 199 11.05 0.25 12.77
C ILE A 199 9.54 0.30 12.59
N SER A 200 8.88 1.37 13.06
CA SER A 200 7.44 1.55 12.91
C SER A 200 7.01 1.66 11.44
N LEU A 201 7.85 2.27 10.60
CA LEU A 201 7.63 2.34 9.15
C LEU A 201 7.72 0.96 8.49
N SER A 202 8.52 0.03 9.03
CA SER A 202 8.60 -1.34 8.52
C SER A 202 7.35 -2.19 8.83
N GLY A 203 6.55 -1.80 9.82
CA GLY A 203 5.31 -2.49 10.22
C GLY A 203 5.46 -3.93 10.75
N LYS A 204 6.67 -4.48 10.81
CA LYS A 204 6.90 -5.92 11.05
C LYS A 204 7.91 -6.26 12.13
N ALA A 205 8.64 -5.28 12.64
CA ALA A 205 9.67 -5.49 13.65
C ALA A 205 9.20 -5.12 15.07
N PHE A 206 7.98 -5.54 15.44
CA PHE A 206 7.41 -5.27 16.78
C PHE A 206 8.29 -5.81 17.91
N PHE A 207 8.90 -6.99 17.73
CA PHE A 207 9.84 -7.56 18.69
C PHE A 207 11.06 -6.63 18.92
N LEU A 208 11.56 -6.00 17.85
CA LEU A 208 12.70 -5.10 17.92
C LEU A 208 12.32 -3.79 18.61
N GLU A 209 11.11 -3.27 18.33
CA GLU A 209 10.56 -2.11 19.03
C GLU A 209 10.43 -2.36 20.54
N GLU A 210 9.90 -3.52 20.93
CA GLU A 210 9.78 -3.94 22.33
C GLU A 210 11.15 -4.10 22.99
N THR A 211 12.10 -4.69 22.27
CA THR A 211 13.47 -4.78 22.74
C THR A 211 14.10 -3.40 22.95
N LEU A 212 13.93 -2.48 22.01
CA LEU A 212 14.45 -1.11 22.13
C LEU A 212 13.81 -0.37 23.30
N ARG A 213 12.51 -0.62 23.57
CA ARG A 213 11.84 -0.14 24.79
C ARG A 213 12.50 -0.72 26.05
N GLN A 214 12.69 -2.03 26.13
CA GLN A 214 13.35 -2.66 27.28
C GLN A 214 14.77 -2.12 27.49
N GLN A 215 15.51 -1.97 26.39
CA GLN A 215 16.84 -1.38 26.39
C GLN A 215 16.82 0.07 26.87
N ARG A 216 15.82 0.88 26.51
CA ARG A 216 15.68 2.25 27.04
C ARG A 216 15.70 2.30 28.57
N HIS A 217 15.22 1.25 29.25
CA HIS A 217 15.19 1.15 30.72
C HIS A 217 16.45 0.53 31.35
N THR A 218 17.49 0.18 30.58
CA THR A 218 18.74 -0.33 31.16
C THR A 218 19.39 0.75 32.04
N SER A 219 19.65 0.42 33.30
CA SER A 219 20.19 1.37 34.27
C SER A 219 21.62 1.80 33.94
N MET A 220 21.79 3.09 33.62
CA MET A 220 23.11 3.72 33.40
C MET A 220 23.90 3.89 34.70
N VAL A 221 23.25 3.80 35.86
CA VAL A 221 23.90 3.84 37.17
C VAL A 221 24.88 2.68 37.33
N LYS A 222 24.47 1.45 36.97
CA LYS A 222 25.33 0.26 37.05
C LYS A 222 26.62 0.42 36.26
N LEU A 223 26.54 1.06 35.08
CA LEU A 223 27.68 1.35 34.22
C LEU A 223 28.67 2.32 34.87
N LEU A 224 28.16 3.36 35.53
CA LEU A 224 28.97 4.37 36.20
C LEU A 224 29.60 3.86 37.50
N THR A 225 28.93 2.95 38.21
CA THR A 225 29.35 2.47 39.53
C THR A 225 30.09 1.15 39.52
N VAL A 226 30.41 0.57 38.36
CA VAL A 226 31.02 -0.77 38.26
C VAL A 226 32.35 -0.90 39.03
N ASN A 227 33.10 0.21 39.14
CA ASN A 227 34.38 0.29 39.85
C ASN A 227 34.25 0.67 41.34
N SER A 228 33.07 1.05 41.81
CA SER A 228 32.87 1.47 43.19
C SER A 228 32.62 0.26 44.08
N THR A 229 33.56 -0.04 44.96
CA THR A 229 33.50 -1.24 45.82
C THR A 229 32.89 -0.97 47.19
N ARG A 230 32.96 0.27 47.69
CA ARG A 230 32.52 0.62 49.05
C ARG A 230 31.19 1.35 49.10
N LEU A 231 31.03 2.40 48.31
CA LEU A 231 29.85 3.26 48.37
C LEU A 231 28.67 2.69 47.57
N ALA A 232 28.90 2.15 46.38
CA ALA A 232 27.83 1.56 45.57
C ALA A 232 27.17 0.32 46.20
N ARG A 233 27.87 -0.42 47.07
CA ARG A 233 27.27 -1.54 47.83
C ARG A 233 26.44 -1.10 49.04
N ARG A 234 26.68 0.10 49.55
CA ARG A 234 26.02 0.62 50.77
C ARG A 234 24.84 1.54 50.48
N MET A 235 24.83 2.16 49.31
CA MET A 235 23.74 3.02 48.89
C MET A 235 22.77 2.21 48.04
N ASP A 236 21.51 2.14 48.47
CA ASP A 236 20.38 1.82 47.60
C ASP A 236 20.26 2.97 46.59
N LEU A 237 21.16 2.98 45.62
CA LEU A 237 21.15 3.95 44.55
C LEU A 237 19.79 3.84 43.86
N PRO A 238 19.09 4.98 43.66
CA PRO A 238 17.81 4.97 42.99
C PRO A 238 17.99 4.27 41.64
N ARG A 239 17.17 3.23 41.40
CA ARG A 239 17.04 2.70 40.04
C ARG A 239 16.49 3.86 39.22
N THR A 240 17.31 4.40 38.32
CA THR A 240 16.85 5.32 37.27
C THR A 240 15.62 4.72 36.63
N GLU A 241 14.45 5.32 36.90
CA GLU A 241 13.08 4.94 36.47
C GLU A 241 13.03 3.62 35.68
N THR A 242 13.06 2.51 36.43
CA THR A 242 12.72 1.21 35.85
C THR A 242 11.21 1.14 35.64
N VAL A 243 10.77 0.38 34.64
CA VAL A 243 9.40 -0.06 34.24
C VAL A 243 8.26 0.01 35.29
N GLN A 244 8.57 0.00 36.58
CA GLN A 244 7.65 0.18 37.71
C GLN A 244 7.06 1.59 37.86
N ASP A 245 7.72 2.63 37.37
CA ASP A 245 7.24 4.03 37.49
C ASP A 245 6.42 4.51 36.27
N ASP A 246 6.27 3.66 35.25
CA ASP A 246 5.42 3.91 34.07
C ASP A 246 4.20 2.95 34.09
N PRO A 247 3.04 3.36 34.64
CA PRO A 247 1.88 2.49 34.82
C PRO A 247 1.26 1.99 33.50
N GLU A 248 1.55 2.64 32.37
CA GLU A 248 1.11 2.17 31.05
C GLU A 248 1.88 0.90 30.63
N LEU A 249 3.15 0.79 30.99
CA LEU A 249 4.02 -0.32 30.60
C LEU A 249 3.74 -1.60 31.42
N ALA A 250 3.43 -1.47 32.72
CA ALA A 250 3.03 -2.60 33.56
C ALA A 250 1.76 -3.29 33.03
N HIS A 251 0.84 -2.53 32.42
CA HIS A 251 -0.37 -3.06 31.79
C HIS A 251 -0.10 -3.75 30.44
N LEU A 252 0.82 -3.23 29.62
CA LEU A 252 1.18 -3.80 28.32
C LEU A 252 2.01 -5.08 28.43
N ILE A 253 3.00 -5.13 29.33
CA ILE A 253 3.87 -6.30 29.55
C ILE A 253 3.07 -7.45 30.18
N GLY A 254 2.18 -7.15 31.14
CA GLY A 254 1.31 -8.13 31.77
C GLY A 254 0.24 -8.72 30.83
N ALA A 255 -0.25 -7.94 29.86
CA ALA A 255 -1.28 -8.38 28.92
C ALA A 255 -0.72 -9.24 27.77
N HIS A 256 0.51 -8.98 27.30
CA HIS A 256 1.05 -9.65 26.11
C HIS A 256 1.93 -10.88 26.37
N LEU A 257 2.60 -10.98 27.53
CA LEU A 257 3.40 -12.19 27.86
C LEU A 257 2.55 -13.39 28.29
N VAL A 258 1.28 -13.18 28.70
CA VAL A 258 0.36 -14.27 29.09
C VAL A 258 -0.59 -14.68 27.94
N GLN A 259 -0.68 -13.91 26.85
CA GLN A 259 -1.50 -14.26 25.67
C GLN A 259 -0.71 -14.87 24.51
N GLY A 260 0.51 -15.36 24.77
CA GLY A 260 1.31 -16.18 23.87
C GLY A 260 1.06 -17.68 24.02
N ALA A 261 -0.17 -18.12 24.33
CA ALA A 261 -0.58 -19.53 24.19
C ALA A 261 -2.12 -19.60 24.18
N ASP A 262 -2.68 -19.97 23.03
CA ASP A 262 -3.97 -20.63 22.83
C ASP A 262 -5.07 -20.35 23.88
N THR A 263 -5.88 -19.30 23.66
CA THR A 263 -7.36 -19.29 23.80
C THR A 263 -7.87 -17.85 23.86
N CYS A 264 -8.35 -17.30 22.72
CA CYS A 264 -9.15 -16.08 22.77
C CYS A 264 -10.31 -16.11 21.76
N CYS A 265 -11.48 -16.46 22.31
CA CYS A 265 -12.85 -16.06 21.98
C CYS A 265 -13.23 -15.77 20.51
N SER A 266 -14.08 -16.63 19.95
CA SER A 266 -14.60 -16.60 18.58
C SER A 266 -15.65 -15.50 18.27
N CYS A 267 -16.09 -14.70 19.25
CA CYS A 267 -17.28 -13.86 19.08
C CYS A 267 -17.04 -12.37 18.77
N CYS A 268 -15.81 -11.84 18.84
CA CYS A 268 -15.57 -10.40 18.67
C CYS A 268 -14.92 -9.98 17.33
N ARG A 269 -14.86 -10.85 16.32
CA ARG A 269 -14.23 -10.56 15.01
C ARG A 269 -15.25 -10.09 13.96
N ARG A 270 -15.74 -8.86 14.11
CA ARG A 270 -16.19 -8.01 12.98
C ARG A 270 -15.43 -6.68 13.01
N ARG A 271 -14.10 -6.77 12.99
CA ARG A 271 -13.31 -5.72 12.33
C ARG A 271 -13.57 -5.87 10.83
N PRO A 272 -13.63 -4.77 10.05
CA PRO A 272 -13.57 -4.90 8.60
C PRO A 272 -12.32 -5.73 8.30
N GLN A 273 -12.49 -6.87 7.63
CA GLN A 273 -11.39 -7.44 6.88
C GLN A 273 -11.10 -6.41 5.78
N THR A 274 -10.35 -5.37 6.10
CA THR A 274 -9.26 -5.02 5.20
C THR A 274 -8.52 -6.34 5.07
N GLN A 275 -8.73 -7.03 3.94
CA GLN A 275 -7.75 -7.99 3.48
C GLN A 275 -6.44 -7.22 3.56
N GLN A 276 -5.66 -7.45 4.61
CA GLN A 276 -4.22 -7.45 4.47
C GLN A 276 -4.00 -8.53 3.43
N VAL A 277 -4.14 -8.13 2.16
CA VAL A 277 -3.36 -8.68 1.09
C VAL A 277 -1.97 -8.55 1.65
N ALA A 278 -1.47 -9.64 2.25
CA ALA A 278 -0.05 -9.79 2.49
C ALA A 278 0.52 -9.59 1.10
N SER A 279 0.97 -8.36 0.85
CA SER A 279 1.38 -7.93 -0.48
C SER A 279 2.42 -8.95 -0.93
N SER A 280 2.44 -9.31 -2.21
CA SER A 280 3.41 -10.30 -2.69
C SER A 280 4.86 -9.96 -2.29
N LEU A 281 5.14 -8.68 -2.01
CA LEU A 281 6.35 -8.12 -1.40
C LEU A 281 6.67 -8.66 0.00
N ASP A 282 5.68 -9.03 0.80
CA ASP A 282 5.90 -9.59 2.14
C ASP A 282 6.63 -10.93 2.13
N LYS A 283 6.68 -11.59 0.97
CA LYS A 283 7.39 -12.86 0.75
C LYS A 283 8.80 -12.66 0.18
N SER A 284 9.22 -11.44 -0.15
CA SER A 284 10.51 -11.22 -0.83
C SER A 284 11.68 -10.96 0.10
N PHE A 285 11.48 -10.91 1.43
CA PHE A 285 12.54 -10.66 2.41
C PHE A 285 12.45 -11.61 3.59
N SER A 286 13.58 -12.14 4.02
CA SER A 286 13.69 -12.83 5.31
C SER A 286 13.98 -11.80 6.38
N LEU A 287 13.05 -11.65 7.33
CA LEU A 287 13.30 -10.82 8.51
C LEU A 287 14.09 -11.60 9.56
N PRO A 288 15.05 -10.95 10.25
CA PRO A 288 15.81 -11.57 11.32
C PRO A 288 14.88 -12.01 12.46
N THR A 289 15.12 -13.20 12.98
CA THR A 289 14.36 -13.73 14.13
C THR A 289 14.95 -13.24 15.46
N GLN A 290 14.25 -13.43 16.57
CA GLN A 290 14.82 -13.16 17.89
C GLN A 290 16.09 -13.99 18.14
N ALA A 291 16.11 -15.24 17.66
CA ALA A 291 17.28 -16.14 17.75
C ALA A 291 18.52 -15.53 17.08
N ASP A 292 18.31 -14.78 16.00
CA ASP A 292 19.37 -14.09 15.27
C ASP A 292 20.03 -12.95 16.03
N LEU A 293 19.35 -12.43 17.06
CA LEU A 293 19.77 -11.26 17.83
C LEU A 293 20.08 -11.59 19.29
N VAL A 294 20.02 -12.86 19.71
CA VAL A 294 20.23 -13.30 21.11
C VAL A 294 21.51 -12.74 21.74
N ASN A 295 22.60 -12.68 20.98
CA ASN A 295 23.89 -12.19 21.47
C ASN A 295 23.88 -10.69 21.79
N GLU A 296 23.04 -9.90 21.11
CA GLU A 296 22.85 -8.47 21.36
C GLU A 296 21.76 -8.20 22.40
N LEU A 297 20.85 -9.16 22.60
CA LEU A 297 19.76 -9.08 23.57
C LEU A 297 20.21 -9.41 25.00
N ARG A 298 21.37 -10.05 25.17
CA ARG A 298 21.86 -10.45 26.50
C ARG A 298 22.17 -9.24 27.37
N GLU A 299 21.99 -9.42 28.68
CA GLU A 299 22.47 -8.41 29.63
C GLU A 299 24.00 -8.28 29.55
N PRO A 300 24.53 -7.04 29.60
CA PRO A 300 25.97 -6.81 29.59
C PRO A 300 26.65 -7.53 30.76
N THR A 301 27.76 -8.21 30.49
CA THR A 301 28.55 -8.83 31.54
C THR A 301 29.32 -7.77 32.35
N GLN A 302 29.73 -8.13 33.57
CA GLN A 302 30.52 -7.22 34.41
C GLN A 302 31.84 -6.81 33.73
N ASP A 303 32.47 -7.73 32.99
CA ASP A 303 33.70 -7.45 32.24
C ASP A 303 33.46 -6.47 31.07
N GLU A 304 32.30 -6.54 30.41
CA GLU A 304 31.93 -5.58 29.36
C GLU A 304 31.64 -4.19 29.91
N LEU A 305 30.99 -4.10 31.08
CA LEU A 305 30.76 -2.84 31.78
C LEU A 305 32.09 -2.16 32.18
N LEU A 306 33.12 -2.95 32.49
CA LEU A 306 34.45 -2.48 32.88
C LEU A 306 35.31 -2.08 31.68
N ASN A 307 35.40 -2.96 30.68
CA ASN A 307 36.38 -2.83 29.62
C ASN A 307 35.85 -2.13 28.37
N SER A 308 34.54 -2.15 28.16
CA SER A 308 33.88 -1.60 26.96
C SER A 308 32.58 -0.86 27.30
N PRO A 309 32.63 0.18 28.15
CA PRO A 309 31.42 0.90 28.56
C PRO A 309 30.67 1.54 27.39
N GLU A 310 31.38 1.94 26.33
CA GLU A 310 30.80 2.44 25.08
C GLU A 310 29.90 1.40 24.40
N ALA A 311 30.31 0.13 24.39
CA ALA A 311 29.53 -0.94 23.76
C ALA A 311 28.18 -1.15 24.46
N VAL A 312 28.13 -0.92 25.78
CA VAL A 312 26.90 -1.02 26.57
C VAL A 312 25.96 0.15 26.30
N VAL A 313 26.48 1.38 26.21
CA VAL A 313 25.66 2.56 25.88
C VAL A 313 25.09 2.45 24.45
N LEU A 314 25.90 1.95 23.51
CA LEU A 314 25.54 1.82 22.10
C LEU A 314 24.87 0.50 21.72
N GLN A 315 24.56 -0.36 22.70
CA GLN A 315 23.90 -1.65 22.47
C GLN A 315 22.63 -1.56 21.60
N PRO A 316 21.72 -0.57 21.75
CA PRO A 316 20.56 -0.43 20.85
C PRO A 316 20.93 -0.17 19.40
N VAL A 317 21.97 0.63 19.18
CA VAL A 317 22.45 0.98 17.84
C VAL A 317 23.03 -0.28 17.18
N LYS A 318 23.83 -1.05 17.92
CA LYS A 318 24.41 -2.33 17.47
C LYS A 318 23.34 -3.38 17.17
N LEU A 319 22.29 -3.43 17.99
CA LEU A 319 21.15 -4.31 17.77
C LEU A 319 20.42 -3.99 16.46
N VAL A 320 20.13 -2.71 16.20
CA VAL A 320 19.45 -2.26 14.99
C VAL A 320 20.34 -2.47 13.75
N LEU A 321 21.64 -2.22 13.88
CA LEU A 321 22.64 -2.51 12.84
C LEU A 321 22.65 -3.98 12.44
N LYS A 322 22.74 -4.89 13.43
CA LYS A 322 22.70 -6.33 13.17
C LYS A 322 21.36 -6.78 12.60
N TRP A 323 20.28 -6.12 12.97
CA TRP A 323 18.98 -6.39 12.37
C TRP A 323 19.00 -6.01 10.88
N PHE A 324 19.47 -4.81 10.52
CA PHE A 324 19.62 -4.39 9.11
C PHE A 324 20.57 -5.28 8.31
N GLU A 325 21.69 -5.71 8.89
CA GLU A 325 22.66 -6.61 8.24
C GLU A 325 22.04 -7.96 7.85
N LYS A 326 21.07 -8.44 8.64
CA LYS A 326 20.38 -9.71 8.42
C LYS A 326 19.14 -9.61 7.53
N ILE A 327 18.77 -8.41 7.07
CA ILE A 327 17.74 -8.26 6.05
C ILE A 327 18.34 -8.70 4.71
N GLU A 328 18.19 -9.97 4.41
CA GLU A 328 18.57 -10.49 3.10
C GLU A 328 17.39 -10.37 2.12
N PRO A 329 17.61 -9.84 0.90
CA PRO A 329 16.66 -10.05 -0.18
C PRO A 329 16.53 -11.55 -0.35
N MET A 330 15.32 -12.08 -0.27
CA MET A 330 15.07 -13.49 -0.47
C MET A 330 15.46 -13.80 -1.92
N GLN A 331 16.70 -14.25 -2.13
CA GLN A 331 17.18 -14.68 -3.43
C GLN A 331 16.16 -15.72 -3.88
N SER A 332 15.43 -15.39 -4.95
CA SER A 332 14.38 -16.21 -5.55
C SER A 332 14.93 -17.59 -5.90
N ARG A 333 15.05 -18.47 -4.91
CA ARG A 333 15.62 -19.82 -5.04
C ARG A 333 14.56 -20.81 -5.55
N ARG A 334 13.35 -20.33 -5.81
CA ARG A 334 12.33 -21.03 -6.58
C ARG A 334 11.81 -20.09 -7.64
N ASP A 335 12.13 -20.40 -8.89
CA ASP A 335 11.49 -19.84 -10.08
C ASP A 335 9.96 -19.86 -9.86
N PRO A 336 9.30 -18.72 -9.60
CA PRO A 336 7.84 -18.67 -9.47
C PRO A 336 7.17 -19.16 -10.77
N ARG A 337 7.93 -19.07 -11.88
CA ARG A 337 7.61 -19.65 -13.18
C ARG A 337 7.22 -21.13 -13.09
N ALA A 338 7.85 -21.94 -12.25
CA ALA A 338 7.58 -23.38 -12.21
C ALA A 338 6.21 -23.73 -11.61
N ASP A 339 5.74 -22.94 -10.63
CA ASP A 339 4.45 -23.20 -9.97
C ASP A 339 3.28 -22.47 -10.65
N VAL A 340 3.50 -21.27 -11.21
CA VAL A 340 2.47 -20.56 -11.99
C VAL A 340 2.20 -21.25 -13.34
N LEU A 341 3.23 -21.78 -14.02
CA LEU A 341 3.05 -22.59 -15.24
C LEU A 341 2.38 -23.95 -14.96
N ARG A 342 2.46 -24.48 -13.73
CA ARG A 342 1.73 -25.72 -13.36
C ARG A 342 0.27 -25.47 -12.99
N GLY A 343 -0.08 -24.31 -12.46
CA GLY A 343 -1.46 -23.96 -12.11
C GLY A 343 -2.34 -23.57 -13.31
N VAL A 344 -1.74 -23.01 -14.37
CA VAL A 344 -2.45 -22.54 -15.57
C VAL A 344 -1.99 -23.34 -16.79
N SER A 345 -1.90 -24.66 -16.68
CA SER A 345 -1.85 -25.49 -17.89
C SER A 345 -3.23 -25.40 -18.56
N VAL A 346 -3.33 -24.54 -19.58
CA VAL A 346 -4.50 -24.32 -20.45
C VAL A 346 -4.85 -25.58 -21.28
N CYS A 347 -4.20 -26.71 -21.06
CA CYS A 347 -4.66 -28.02 -21.50
C CYS A 347 -5.76 -28.52 -20.55
N GLY A 348 -6.92 -27.87 -20.63
CA GLY A 348 -8.13 -28.28 -19.95
C GLY A 348 -8.50 -29.70 -20.34
N THR A 349 -8.53 -30.60 -19.36
CA THR A 349 -9.43 -31.75 -19.45
C THR A 349 -10.84 -31.20 -19.72
N PRO A 350 -11.58 -31.75 -20.70
CA PRO A 350 -12.91 -31.26 -21.05
C PRO A 350 -13.78 -31.31 -19.79
N LYS A 351 -14.03 -30.14 -19.19
CA LYS A 351 -14.91 -30.02 -18.04
C LYS A 351 -16.29 -30.50 -18.48
N THR A 352 -16.88 -31.40 -17.72
CA THR A 352 -18.26 -31.81 -17.95
C THR A 352 -19.17 -30.57 -17.89
N PRO A 353 -20.25 -30.50 -18.69
CA PRO A 353 -21.14 -29.33 -18.74
C PRO A 353 -21.71 -28.96 -17.37
N VAL A 354 -21.87 -29.95 -16.48
CA VAL A 354 -22.30 -29.78 -15.10
C VAL A 354 -21.27 -29.00 -14.26
N GLY A 355 -19.98 -29.27 -14.46
CA GLY A 355 -18.89 -28.54 -13.77
C GLY A 355 -18.82 -27.08 -14.19
N GLN A 356 -18.99 -26.80 -15.48
CA GLN A 356 -19.05 -25.43 -15.99
C GLN A 356 -20.21 -24.65 -15.38
N MET A 357 -21.38 -25.28 -15.23
CA MET A 357 -22.54 -24.60 -14.64
C MET A 357 -22.32 -24.20 -13.18
N LYS A 358 -21.62 -25.02 -12.38
CA LYS A 358 -21.29 -24.68 -10.99
C LYS A 358 -20.32 -23.50 -10.90
N THR A 359 -19.31 -23.47 -11.76
CA THR A 359 -18.36 -22.34 -11.85
C THR A 359 -19.08 -21.06 -12.25
N VAL A 360 -19.95 -21.15 -13.27
CA VAL A 360 -20.80 -20.03 -13.70
C VAL A 360 -21.68 -19.51 -12.56
N VAL A 361 -22.29 -20.40 -11.76
CA VAL A 361 -23.11 -20.02 -10.59
C VAL A 361 -22.29 -19.35 -9.48
N MET A 362 -21.03 -19.71 -9.29
CA MET A 362 -20.16 -19.00 -8.34
C MET A 362 -19.80 -17.59 -8.86
N HIS A 363 -19.37 -17.45 -10.12
CA HIS A 363 -19.04 -16.14 -10.71
C HIS A 363 -20.26 -15.20 -10.78
N LEU A 364 -21.46 -15.77 -10.98
CA LEU A 364 -22.75 -15.09 -10.88
C LEU A 364 -22.92 -14.29 -9.58
N ARG A 365 -22.37 -14.82 -8.48
CA ARG A 365 -22.50 -14.20 -7.16
C ARG A 365 -21.54 -13.04 -6.97
N ASP A 366 -20.36 -13.08 -7.57
CA ASP A 366 -19.27 -12.19 -7.17
C ASP A 366 -18.95 -11.09 -8.22
N SER A 367 -19.19 -11.33 -9.51
CA SER A 367 -18.87 -10.34 -10.56
C SER A 367 -20.08 -9.44 -10.92
N PRO A 368 -19.97 -8.10 -10.80
CA PRO A 368 -21.04 -7.17 -11.17
C PRO A 368 -21.34 -7.17 -12.67
N LEU A 369 -20.34 -7.46 -13.51
CA LEU A 369 -20.50 -7.58 -14.96
C LEU A 369 -21.40 -8.77 -15.31
N TYR A 370 -21.24 -9.90 -14.63
CA TYR A 370 -22.08 -11.07 -14.84
C TYR A 370 -23.55 -10.76 -14.54
N ARG A 371 -23.82 -10.10 -13.39
CA ARG A 371 -25.19 -9.72 -13.02
C ARG A 371 -25.83 -8.81 -14.05
N SER A 372 -25.07 -7.84 -14.58
CA SER A 372 -25.54 -6.96 -15.65
C SER A 372 -25.86 -7.73 -16.94
N LEU A 373 -25.00 -8.67 -17.36
CA LEU A 373 -25.25 -9.53 -18.52
C LEU A 373 -26.51 -10.39 -18.34
N LEU A 374 -26.71 -10.97 -17.16
CA LEU A 374 -27.90 -11.79 -16.86
C LEU A 374 -29.19 -10.95 -16.91
N VAL A 375 -29.17 -9.75 -16.32
CA VAL A 375 -30.28 -8.80 -16.40
C VAL A 375 -30.56 -8.43 -17.85
N GLY A 376 -29.52 -8.21 -18.65
CA GLY A 376 -29.63 -7.97 -20.08
C GLY A 376 -30.31 -9.12 -20.86
N ILE A 377 -29.93 -10.37 -20.58
CA ILE A 377 -30.57 -11.55 -21.20
C ILE A 377 -32.04 -11.63 -20.80
N LEU A 378 -32.33 -11.52 -19.50
CA LEU A 378 -33.70 -11.58 -19.00
C LEU A 378 -34.57 -10.50 -19.65
N PHE A 379 -34.04 -9.29 -19.77
CA PHE A 379 -34.73 -8.18 -20.39
C PHE A 379 -34.90 -8.35 -21.91
N SER A 380 -33.89 -8.89 -22.60
CA SER A 380 -33.98 -9.26 -24.02
C SER A 380 -35.08 -10.29 -24.27
N VAL A 381 -35.21 -11.29 -23.40
CA VAL A 381 -36.29 -12.30 -23.48
C VAL A 381 -37.66 -11.67 -23.26
N VAL A 382 -37.82 -10.78 -22.29
CA VAL A 382 -39.08 -10.06 -22.05
C VAL A 382 -39.46 -9.20 -23.26
N ILE A 383 -38.51 -8.45 -23.82
CA ILE A 383 -38.72 -7.68 -25.05
C ILE A 383 -39.11 -8.57 -26.22
N PHE A 384 -38.43 -9.71 -26.37
CA PHE A 384 -38.69 -10.66 -27.44
C PHE A 384 -40.13 -11.20 -27.37
N ILE A 385 -40.57 -11.65 -26.19
CA ILE A 385 -41.94 -12.12 -25.96
C ILE A 385 -42.95 -11.02 -26.30
N PHE A 386 -42.70 -9.78 -25.84
CA PHE A 386 -43.57 -8.65 -26.14
C PHE A 386 -43.70 -8.40 -27.66
N HIS A 387 -42.59 -8.35 -28.38
CA HIS A 387 -42.60 -8.12 -29.83
C HIS A 387 -43.17 -9.31 -30.61
N PHE A 388 -43.04 -10.52 -30.09
CA PHE A 388 -43.66 -11.71 -30.68
C PHE A 388 -45.19 -11.64 -30.57
N HIS A 389 -45.71 -11.19 -29.43
CA HIS A 389 -47.14 -10.90 -29.30
C HIS A 389 -47.60 -9.77 -30.22
N MET A 390 -46.83 -8.67 -30.32
CA MET A 390 -47.13 -7.58 -31.24
C MET A 390 -47.13 -8.04 -32.71
N LEU A 391 -46.23 -8.96 -33.08
CA LEU A 391 -46.22 -9.56 -34.42
C LEU A 391 -47.54 -10.27 -34.70
N GLY A 392 -48.06 -11.04 -33.74
CA GLY A 392 -49.36 -11.70 -33.85
C GLY A 392 -50.52 -10.72 -34.04
N VAL A 393 -50.53 -9.62 -33.29
CA VAL A 393 -51.55 -8.56 -33.41
C VAL A 393 -51.48 -7.89 -34.78
N VAL A 394 -50.30 -7.42 -35.19
CA VAL A 394 -50.11 -6.75 -36.50
C VAL A 394 -50.45 -7.70 -37.66
N TRP A 395 -50.08 -8.98 -37.54
CA TRP A 395 -50.41 -10.00 -38.53
C TRP A 395 -51.91 -10.27 -38.63
N ALA A 396 -52.63 -10.32 -37.50
CA ALA A 396 -54.07 -10.48 -37.47
C ALA A 396 -54.78 -9.28 -38.13
N LEU A 397 -54.37 -8.05 -37.78
CA LEU A 397 -54.90 -6.82 -38.38
C LEU A 397 -54.64 -6.76 -39.91
N LEU A 398 -53.47 -7.21 -40.35
CA LEU A 398 -53.13 -7.29 -41.77
C LEU A 398 -54.01 -8.32 -42.51
N ARG A 399 -54.31 -9.46 -41.86
CA ARG A 399 -55.15 -10.52 -42.41
C ARG A 399 -56.62 -10.11 -42.50
N GLU A 400 -57.13 -9.40 -41.50
CA GLU A 400 -58.53 -8.93 -41.47
C GLU A 400 -58.78 -7.78 -42.45
N GLY A 401 -57.75 -7.01 -42.81
CA GLY A 401 -57.73 -6.09 -43.96
C GLY A 401 -58.60 -4.83 -43.82
N ASN A 402 -59.62 -4.83 -42.96
CA ASN A 402 -60.56 -3.71 -42.82
C ASN A 402 -59.92 -2.50 -42.13
N GLN A 403 -59.11 -2.71 -41.09
CA GLN A 403 -58.45 -1.63 -40.38
C GLN A 403 -57.21 -1.06 -41.13
N CYS A 404 -56.46 -1.91 -41.84
CA CYS A 404 -55.29 -1.44 -42.62
C CYS A 404 -55.66 -0.60 -43.84
N LYS A 405 -56.88 -0.73 -44.38
CA LYS A 405 -57.37 0.17 -45.46
C LYS A 405 -57.52 1.62 -44.98
N ALA A 406 -57.88 1.83 -43.71
CA ALA A 406 -58.08 3.17 -43.16
C ALA A 406 -56.76 3.94 -42.93
N VAL A 407 -55.68 3.23 -42.62
CA VAL A 407 -54.37 3.82 -42.24
C VAL A 407 -53.32 3.72 -43.36
N SER A 408 -53.70 3.21 -44.53
CA SER A 408 -52.82 2.79 -45.64
C SER A 408 -52.08 1.48 -45.39
N PHE A 409 -52.18 0.56 -46.35
CA PHE A 409 -51.49 -0.74 -46.35
C PHE A 409 -49.98 -0.61 -46.12
N PHE A 410 -49.36 0.45 -46.65
CA PHE A 410 -47.93 0.71 -46.50
C PHE A 410 -47.51 0.90 -45.04
N MET A 411 -48.35 1.54 -44.22
CA MET A 411 -48.07 1.75 -42.79
C MET A 411 -48.09 0.41 -42.05
N CYS A 412 -49.07 -0.45 -42.32
CA CYS A 412 -49.14 -1.79 -41.73
C CYS A 412 -47.93 -2.67 -42.12
N CYS A 413 -47.50 -2.63 -43.39
CA CYS A 413 -46.29 -3.34 -43.83
C CYS A 413 -45.02 -2.80 -43.17
N THR A 414 -44.92 -1.49 -43.01
CA THR A 414 -43.77 -0.84 -42.36
C THR A 414 -43.69 -1.24 -40.89
N GLU A 415 -44.83 -1.28 -40.17
CA GLU A 415 -44.85 -1.72 -38.79
C GLU A 415 -44.53 -3.21 -38.66
N LEU A 416 -45.02 -4.05 -39.57
CA LEU A 416 -44.65 -5.47 -39.62
C LEU A 416 -43.14 -5.66 -39.80
N LEU A 417 -42.53 -4.95 -40.75
CA LEU A 417 -41.08 -4.98 -40.99
C LEU A 417 -40.31 -4.48 -39.76
N ARG A 418 -40.81 -3.43 -39.11
CA ARG A 418 -40.22 -2.90 -37.88
C ARG A 418 -40.24 -3.95 -36.77
N VAL A 419 -41.37 -4.60 -36.50
CA VAL A 419 -41.48 -5.66 -35.50
C VAL A 419 -40.57 -6.84 -35.82
N LEU A 420 -40.52 -7.28 -37.08
CA LEU A 420 -39.63 -8.35 -37.53
C LEU A 420 -38.14 -7.98 -37.35
N SER A 421 -37.77 -6.73 -37.65
CA SER A 421 -36.39 -6.26 -37.47
C SER A 421 -35.97 -6.24 -35.99
N VAL A 422 -36.88 -5.85 -35.09
CA VAL A 422 -36.64 -5.91 -33.64
C VAL A 422 -36.50 -7.36 -33.18
N LEU A 423 -37.39 -8.26 -33.61
CA LEU A 423 -37.30 -9.68 -33.25
C LEU A 423 -35.98 -10.31 -33.70
N ALA A 424 -35.57 -10.07 -34.94
CA ALA A 424 -34.28 -10.51 -35.45
C ALA A 424 -33.12 -9.93 -34.64
N GLY A 425 -33.17 -8.62 -34.33
CA GLY A 425 -32.20 -7.94 -33.47
C GLY A 425 -32.10 -8.57 -32.09
N MET A 426 -33.22 -8.87 -31.42
CA MET A 426 -33.24 -9.47 -30.09
C MET A 426 -32.73 -10.90 -30.08
N ILE A 427 -32.99 -11.69 -31.13
CA ILE A 427 -32.41 -13.03 -31.29
C ILE A 427 -30.89 -12.92 -31.41
N CYS A 428 -30.39 -12.08 -32.32
CA CYS A 428 -28.96 -11.86 -32.52
C CYS A 428 -28.29 -11.34 -31.24
N TYR A 429 -28.93 -10.41 -30.54
CA TYR A 429 -28.46 -9.88 -29.27
C TYR A 429 -28.37 -10.95 -28.19
N SER A 430 -29.43 -11.74 -28.00
CA SER A 430 -29.45 -12.83 -27.01
C SER A 430 -28.37 -13.87 -27.29
N LEU A 431 -28.21 -14.28 -28.55
CA LEU A 431 -27.14 -15.20 -28.96
C LEU A 431 -25.76 -14.59 -28.69
N SER A 432 -25.57 -13.30 -28.97
CA SER A 432 -24.29 -12.62 -28.67
C SER A 432 -23.98 -12.62 -27.17
N LEU A 433 -24.97 -12.32 -26.31
CA LEU A 433 -24.80 -12.34 -24.86
C LEU A 433 -24.51 -13.75 -24.33
N ILE A 434 -25.18 -14.78 -24.87
CA ILE A 434 -24.91 -16.18 -24.50
C ILE A 434 -23.46 -16.56 -24.83
N VAL A 435 -22.96 -16.18 -26.01
CA VAL A 435 -21.56 -16.44 -26.38
C VAL A 435 -20.60 -15.67 -25.48
N VAL A 436 -20.93 -14.43 -25.11
CA VAL A 436 -20.13 -13.63 -24.16
C VAL A 436 -20.09 -14.28 -22.78
N ILE A 437 -21.23 -14.75 -22.26
CA ILE A 437 -21.30 -15.46 -20.99
C ILE A 437 -20.49 -16.76 -21.03
N TRP A 438 -20.56 -17.50 -22.15
CA TRP A 438 -19.78 -18.73 -22.31
C TRP A 438 -18.26 -18.48 -22.25
N ASN A 439 -17.82 -17.29 -22.68
CA ASN A 439 -16.41 -16.89 -22.67
C ASN A 439 -16.07 -15.94 -21.52
N VAL A 440 -16.94 -15.80 -20.51
CA VAL A 440 -16.76 -14.81 -19.45
C VAL A 440 -15.48 -15.05 -18.65
N GLU A 441 -15.07 -16.31 -18.45
CA GLU A 441 -13.82 -16.65 -17.73
C GLU A 441 -12.60 -15.96 -18.36
N LYS A 442 -12.56 -15.87 -19.70
CA LYS A 442 -11.46 -15.19 -20.41
C LYS A 442 -11.54 -13.67 -20.26
N LEU A 443 -12.75 -13.11 -20.28
CA LEU A 443 -12.97 -11.68 -20.12
C LEU A 443 -12.63 -11.23 -18.69
N ASP A 444 -13.06 -11.99 -17.69
CA ASP A 444 -12.84 -11.72 -16.27
C ASP A 444 -11.34 -11.78 -15.92
N ALA A 445 -10.62 -12.78 -16.44
CA ALA A 445 -9.17 -12.87 -16.27
C ALA A 445 -8.42 -11.65 -16.83
N VAL A 446 -8.83 -11.14 -18.01
CA VAL A 446 -8.22 -9.95 -18.61
C VAL A 446 -8.54 -8.70 -17.80
N LEU A 447 -9.78 -8.53 -17.36
CA LEU A 447 -10.19 -7.39 -16.53
C LEU A 447 -9.46 -7.38 -15.19
N GLN A 448 -9.38 -8.52 -14.51
CA GLN A 448 -8.65 -8.66 -13.25
C GLN A 448 -7.17 -8.32 -13.42
N VAL A 449 -6.52 -8.84 -14.48
CA VAL A 449 -5.11 -8.52 -14.75
C VAL A 449 -4.92 -7.03 -15.04
N SER A 450 -5.87 -6.38 -15.72
CA SER A 450 -5.79 -4.94 -16.00
C SER A 450 -5.91 -4.08 -14.74
N GLU A 451 -6.80 -4.46 -13.82
CA GLU A 451 -6.97 -3.80 -12.52
C GLU A 451 -5.72 -3.95 -11.66
N GLU A 452 -5.19 -5.18 -11.53
CA GLU A 452 -3.94 -5.44 -10.81
C GLU A 452 -2.74 -4.68 -11.42
N LEU A 453 -2.70 -4.50 -12.75
CA LEU A 453 -1.64 -3.75 -13.41
C LEU A 453 -1.76 -2.24 -13.13
N HIS A 454 -2.97 -1.72 -12.98
CA HIS A 454 -3.20 -0.33 -12.56
C HIS A 454 -2.73 -0.11 -11.12
N GLU A 455 -3.08 -1.01 -10.19
CA GLU A 455 -2.60 -0.97 -8.80
C GLU A 455 -1.07 -1.04 -8.71
N LEU A 456 -0.44 -1.91 -9.52
CA LEU A 456 1.02 -2.00 -9.59
C LEU A 456 1.67 -0.73 -10.12
N HIS A 457 1.05 -0.05 -11.08
CA HIS A 457 1.54 1.22 -11.61
C HIS A 457 1.48 2.32 -10.55
N ASP A 458 0.39 2.41 -9.79
CA ASP A 458 0.25 3.38 -8.71
C ASP A 458 1.24 3.12 -7.58
N PHE A 459 1.45 1.86 -7.22
CA PHE A 459 2.47 1.47 -6.25
C PHE A 459 3.88 1.82 -6.72
N LYS A 460 4.21 1.57 -7.99
CA LYS A 460 5.48 1.99 -8.57
C LYS A 460 5.67 3.51 -8.49
N ALA A 461 4.65 4.29 -8.83
CA ALA A 461 4.71 5.75 -8.73
C ALA A 461 4.98 6.23 -7.29
N GLN A 462 4.42 5.54 -6.28
CA GLN A 462 4.70 5.82 -4.87
C GLN A 462 6.16 5.50 -4.50
N ILE A 463 6.71 4.40 -4.98
CA ILE A 463 8.12 4.05 -4.75
C ILE A 463 9.05 5.05 -5.45
N ASP A 464 8.76 5.40 -6.70
CA ASP A 464 9.55 6.37 -7.44
C ASP A 464 9.52 7.74 -6.74
N ALA A 465 8.37 8.15 -6.20
CA ALA A 465 8.25 9.37 -5.40
C ALA A 465 9.01 9.28 -4.06
N LEU A 466 8.98 8.14 -3.37
CA LEU A 466 9.74 7.91 -2.14
C LEU A 466 11.25 7.97 -2.41
N ASN A 467 11.70 7.28 -3.46
CA ASN A 467 13.10 7.26 -3.86
C ASN A 467 13.59 8.64 -4.33
N ALA A 468 12.75 9.43 -5.00
CA ALA A 468 13.10 10.78 -5.44
C ALA A 468 13.16 11.81 -4.31
N ASN A 469 12.31 11.71 -3.29
CA ASN A 469 12.19 12.73 -2.25
C ASN A 469 12.93 12.38 -0.95
N ASP A 470 12.86 11.13 -0.49
CA ASP A 470 13.32 10.77 0.86
C ASP A 470 14.73 10.15 0.87
N LEU A 471 15.12 9.47 -0.22
CA LEU A 471 16.44 8.80 -0.31
C LEU A 471 17.49 9.62 -1.07
N ALA A 472 17.06 10.61 -1.86
CA ALA A 472 17.96 11.51 -2.57
C ALA A 472 18.52 12.60 -1.65
N ASP A 473 17.90 12.83 -0.49
CA ASP A 473 18.30 13.87 0.46
C ASP A 473 19.33 13.34 1.46
N GLU A 474 20.57 13.13 0.98
CA GLU A 474 21.74 12.77 1.80
C GLU A 474 21.98 13.79 2.94
N ASP A 475 21.47 15.02 2.80
CA ASP A 475 21.58 16.07 3.82
C ASP A 475 20.72 15.79 5.07
N SER A 476 19.67 14.97 4.95
CA SER A 476 18.79 14.63 6.08
C SER A 476 19.53 13.80 7.14
N ASP A 477 20.41 12.90 6.71
CA ASP A 477 21.25 12.04 7.54
C ASP A 477 22.33 12.82 8.29
N ILE A 478 22.97 13.77 7.60
CA ILE A 478 23.96 14.69 8.19
C ILE A 478 23.28 15.60 9.23
N SER A 479 22.04 16.03 8.97
CA SER A 479 21.29 16.88 9.90
C SER A 479 21.06 16.21 11.27
N MET A 480 20.82 14.90 11.28
CA MET A 480 20.54 14.16 12.51
C MET A 480 21.79 14.02 13.39
N LEU A 481 22.94 13.65 12.79
CA LEU A 481 24.23 13.61 13.47
C LEU A 481 24.56 14.97 14.10
N GLN A 482 24.34 16.06 13.36
CA GLN A 482 24.55 17.42 13.87
C GLN A 482 23.60 17.80 15.00
N VAL A 483 22.34 17.34 14.99
CA VAL A 483 21.38 17.60 16.07
C VAL A 483 21.79 16.86 17.34
N VAL A 484 22.21 15.61 17.22
CA VAL A 484 22.75 14.82 18.34
C VAL A 484 24.02 15.49 18.86
N GLU A 485 24.98 15.82 18.00
CA GLU A 485 26.21 16.48 18.41
C GLU A 485 25.96 17.82 19.11
N ARG A 486 25.05 18.66 18.59
CA ARG A 486 24.68 19.94 19.21
C ARG A 486 24.10 19.78 20.61
N LYS A 487 23.19 18.82 20.82
CA LYS A 487 22.61 18.55 22.15
C LYS A 487 23.68 18.08 23.14
N LEU A 488 24.70 17.40 22.65
CA LEU A 488 25.73 16.77 23.49
C LEU A 488 26.95 17.66 23.74
N ALA A 489 27.25 18.59 22.84
CA ALA A 489 28.44 19.43 22.92
C ALA A 489 28.52 20.19 24.25
N ARG A 490 27.40 20.72 24.75
CA ARG A 490 27.37 21.48 26.01
C ARG A 490 27.67 20.60 27.22
N GLN A 491 27.01 19.46 27.34
CA GLN A 491 27.18 18.57 28.50
C GLN A 491 28.55 17.88 28.47
N LYS A 492 29.06 17.51 27.29
CA LYS A 492 30.45 17.07 27.10
C LYS A 492 31.44 18.16 27.53
N ARG A 493 31.19 19.42 27.18
CA ARG A 493 32.03 20.55 27.57
C ARG A 493 32.10 20.70 29.09
N ILE A 494 30.98 20.64 29.81
CA ILE A 494 30.95 20.75 31.29
C ILE A 494 31.83 19.67 31.95
N VAL A 495 31.67 18.41 31.55
CA VAL A 495 32.46 17.30 32.12
C VAL A 495 33.94 17.40 31.71
N ALA A 496 34.22 17.77 30.47
CA ALA A 496 35.59 17.94 29.99
C ALA A 496 36.31 19.11 30.66
N GLU A 497 35.62 20.23 30.87
CA GLU A 497 36.14 21.42 31.54
C GLU A 497 36.41 21.14 33.01
N PHE A 498 35.49 20.45 33.69
CA PHE A 498 35.74 19.96 35.05
C PHE A 498 36.96 19.03 35.11
N TYR A 499 37.01 18.03 34.22
CA TYR A 499 38.11 17.08 34.19
C TYR A 499 39.45 17.80 33.94
N ASN A 500 39.54 18.68 32.94
CA ASN A 500 40.80 19.36 32.60
C ASN A 500 41.24 20.37 33.66
N ASN A 501 40.30 21.09 34.29
CA ASN A 501 40.62 22.12 35.30
C ASN A 501 40.93 21.53 36.67
N ALA A 502 40.35 20.38 37.01
CA ALA A 502 40.52 19.75 38.31
C ALA A 502 41.70 18.75 38.34
N TRP A 503 42.15 18.26 37.19
CA TRP A 503 43.20 17.23 37.08
C TRP A 503 44.60 17.84 37.07
N GLY A 504 45.02 18.44 38.19
CA GLY A 504 46.35 19.04 38.31
C GLY A 504 46.76 19.42 39.74
N ASP A 505 45.82 19.89 40.56
CA ASP A 505 46.08 20.27 41.96
C ASP A 505 44.99 19.71 42.89
N THR A 506 45.38 19.34 44.11
CA THR A 506 44.63 18.59 45.15
C THR A 506 43.10 18.73 45.09
N LEU A 507 42.46 17.74 44.45
CA LEU A 507 41.00 17.53 44.30
C LEU A 507 40.30 17.10 45.60
N ASP A 508 40.79 17.53 46.76
CA ASP A 508 40.22 17.16 48.07
C ASP A 508 39.00 18.02 48.44
N ASP A 509 38.79 19.17 47.79
CA ASP A 509 37.68 20.06 48.08
C ASP A 509 36.36 19.59 47.43
N ILE A 510 35.43 19.12 48.27
CA ILE A 510 34.10 18.67 47.90
C ILE A 510 33.27 19.76 47.16
N ARG A 511 33.62 21.05 47.33
CA ARG A 511 32.93 22.17 46.68
C ARG A 511 32.99 22.09 45.16
N HIS A 512 34.10 21.59 44.59
CA HIS A 512 34.22 21.42 43.14
C HIS A 512 33.22 20.39 42.62
N PHE A 513 33.06 19.25 43.31
CA PHE A 513 32.07 18.23 42.95
C PHE A 513 30.63 18.72 43.08
N LYS A 514 30.33 19.51 44.13
CA LYS A 514 29.02 20.17 44.27
C LYS A 514 28.74 21.12 43.11
N LYS A 515 29.72 21.93 42.70
CA LYS A 515 29.59 22.82 41.54
C LYS A 515 29.31 22.03 40.26
N LEU A 516 30.05 20.93 40.01
CA LEU A 516 29.79 20.07 38.86
C LEU A 516 28.37 19.51 38.85
N ALA A 517 27.83 19.11 40.02
CA ALA A 517 26.47 18.62 40.11
C ALA A 517 25.46 19.71 39.69
N VAL A 518 25.65 20.94 40.17
CA VAL A 518 24.80 22.09 39.78
C VAL A 518 24.92 22.39 38.28
N ASP A 519 26.15 22.45 37.75
CA ASP A 519 26.39 22.73 36.33
C ASP A 519 25.77 21.65 35.42
N LEU A 520 25.82 20.37 35.84
CA LEU A 520 25.17 19.25 35.14
C LEU A 520 23.65 19.35 35.21
N GLU A 521 23.08 19.70 36.35
CA GLU A 521 21.63 19.87 36.55
C GLU A 521 21.07 21.03 35.73
N GLU A 522 21.76 22.18 35.70
CA GLU A 522 21.40 23.32 34.85
C GLU A 522 21.50 22.94 33.36
N GLY A 523 22.56 22.22 32.98
CA GLY A 523 22.75 21.70 31.63
C GLY A 523 21.71 20.66 31.19
N LEU A 524 20.95 20.07 32.12
CA LEU A 524 19.82 19.16 31.81
C LEU A 524 18.51 19.92 31.55
N HIS A 525 18.32 21.08 32.18
CA HIS A 525 17.06 21.85 32.13
C HIS A 525 17.01 22.91 31.03
N ASP A 526 18.14 23.33 30.48
CA ASP A 526 18.14 24.36 29.45
C ASP A 526 17.54 23.85 28.12
N PRO A 527 16.42 24.44 27.64
CA PRO A 527 15.91 24.14 26.33
C PRO A 527 16.94 24.57 25.27
N PRO A 528 17.05 23.85 24.13
CA PRO A 528 17.96 24.22 23.06
C PRO A 528 17.57 25.62 22.54
N THR A 529 18.27 26.65 23.00
CA THR A 529 17.96 28.07 22.80
C THR A 529 18.58 28.64 21.52
N GLY A 530 19.16 27.79 20.67
CA GLY A 530 19.56 28.21 19.33
C GLY A 530 18.32 28.35 18.45
N PRO A 531 18.17 29.44 17.65
CA PRO A 531 17.15 29.46 16.62
C PRO A 531 17.35 28.21 15.77
N ALA A 532 16.33 27.36 15.72
CA ALA A 532 16.27 26.32 14.70
C ALA A 532 16.42 27.08 13.38
N ALA A 533 17.59 27.01 12.76
CA ALA A 533 17.75 27.41 11.38
C ALA A 533 16.72 26.58 10.64
N THR A 534 15.59 27.21 10.31
CA THR A 534 14.56 26.60 9.51
C THR A 534 15.30 26.22 8.24
N PRO A 535 15.35 24.93 7.86
CA PRO A 535 15.98 24.57 6.60
C PRO A 535 15.33 25.43 5.53
N ALA A 536 16.14 26.23 4.84
CA ALA A 536 15.66 27.14 3.82
C ALA A 536 14.98 26.29 2.75
N GLY A 537 13.64 26.32 2.72
CA GLY A 537 12.83 25.71 1.68
C GLY A 537 12.47 24.25 1.91
N SER A 538 11.56 23.97 2.85
CA SER A 538 10.60 22.90 2.61
C SER A 538 9.79 23.30 1.36
N PRO A 539 9.78 22.51 0.27
CA PRO A 539 8.95 22.83 -0.87
C PRO A 539 7.50 22.82 -0.39
N GLN A 540 6.84 23.99 -0.45
CA GLN A 540 5.39 24.06 -0.37
C GLN A 540 4.85 23.10 -1.41
N TYR A 541 4.14 22.07 -0.94
CA TYR A 541 3.31 21.20 -1.74
C TYR A 541 2.39 22.08 -2.60
N THR A 542 2.80 22.32 -3.84
CA THR A 542 1.93 22.83 -4.88
C THR A 542 1.34 21.59 -5.54
N PRO A 543 0.05 21.28 -5.36
CA PRO A 543 -0.54 20.16 -6.08
C PRO A 543 -0.33 20.39 -7.58
N LEU A 544 0.33 19.42 -8.23
CA LEU A 544 0.57 19.44 -9.66
C LEU A 544 -0.78 19.59 -10.38
N PRO A 545 -1.00 20.61 -11.22
CA PRO A 545 -2.22 20.67 -12.03
C PRO A 545 -2.16 19.55 -13.07
N THR A 546 -3.03 18.57 -12.92
CA THR A 546 -3.37 17.57 -13.93
C THR A 546 -4.10 18.23 -15.10
N SER A 547 -3.36 18.91 -15.98
CA SER A 547 -3.82 19.21 -17.34
C SER A 547 -2.63 19.48 -18.27
N VAL A 548 -2.02 18.42 -18.80
CA VAL A 548 -1.19 18.54 -20.00
C VAL A 548 -2.13 18.62 -21.20
N THR A 549 -2.39 19.84 -21.66
CA THR A 549 -2.95 20.07 -23.01
C THR A 549 -1.77 20.05 -23.99
N PRO A 550 -1.79 19.22 -25.06
CA PRO A 550 -0.71 19.24 -26.03
C PRO A 550 -0.87 20.45 -26.96
N THR A 551 0.00 21.45 -26.80
CA THR A 551 0.14 22.55 -27.75
C THR A 551 0.90 22.05 -28.98
N ASN A 552 0.18 21.91 -30.09
CA ASN A 552 0.74 21.65 -31.42
C ASN A 552 1.56 22.86 -31.88
N THR A 553 2.88 22.77 -31.84
CA THR A 553 3.76 23.70 -32.55
C THR A 553 3.93 23.21 -33.98
N ARG A 554 3.20 23.83 -34.91
CA ARG A 554 3.51 23.80 -36.34
C ARG A 554 4.89 24.42 -36.56
N LEU A 555 5.82 23.66 -37.12
CA LEU A 555 6.92 24.20 -37.90
C LEU A 555 6.56 24.04 -39.38
N SER A 556 6.67 25.17 -40.07
CA SER A 556 6.54 25.42 -41.51
C SER A 556 7.39 24.51 -42.37
#